data_AF-A0A1Y5I3M9-F1
#
_entry.id   AF-A0A1Y5I3M9-F1
#
_cell.length_a   1.000
_cell.length_b   1.000
_cell.length_c   1.000
_cell.angle_alpha   90.00
_cell.angle_beta   90.00
_cell.angle_gamma   90.00
#
_symmetry.space_group_name_H-M   'P 1'
#
loop_
_entity.id
_entity.type
_entity.pdbx_description
1 polymer ?
#
loop_
_entity_poly.entity_id
_entity_poly.type
_entity_poly.pdbx_seq_one_letter_code
_entity_poly.pdbx_strand_id
1 'polypeptide(L)'
;MYTAASGQEFTVWPISFSAPETMWVPVVPVKEEDFATIIPGNLSTYVYNDELSYYGGYRIAKFAVTRKKGGWDCMRHIEIMANGAVPFFPDLQQMPSLTMQHYPKALFHEARKFAGVTFSGGAVTSPASYTLNEDLFDFEEYYKLANKILTFSREHLTTRAMASYILKVVGFVDSSLLHKVLIVTHCVDDYVQDATLHGLKLLLGKRLTDIVPEAHKYAEGVCVPDASSTERYPDYHVSMYMKPWAAQSRANFATKMQNSYGKGFTLWNKLDYGEYGDVDRSDVLKDIQNGSFDIVILSDRFMAVHHQTPEIIETIKKSVPKEKVVMIFGGDGPVASETFEDHIGLAGFFFAREIV
;
A
#
# COMPACT_ATOMS: atom_id res chain seq x y z
N MET A 1 -10.66 -19.14 -0.77
CA MET A 1 -9.87 -20.38 -0.89
C MET A 1 -9.17 -20.33 -2.23
N TYR A 2 -7.87 -20.58 -2.24
CA TYR A 2 -7.08 -20.79 -3.46
C TYR A 2 -6.74 -22.28 -3.55
N THR A 3 -6.87 -22.85 -4.75
CA THR A 3 -6.54 -24.26 -5.01
C THR A 3 -5.28 -24.31 -5.87
N ALA A 4 -4.22 -24.87 -5.31
CA ALA A 4 -2.93 -25.04 -5.96
C ALA A 4 -3.00 -26.06 -7.10
N ALA A 5 -2.00 -26.04 -7.99
CA ALA A 5 -1.85 -27.02 -9.06
C ALA A 5 -1.75 -28.46 -8.53
N SER A 6 -1.22 -28.63 -7.32
CA SER A 6 -1.16 -29.89 -6.57
C SER A 6 -2.53 -30.37 -6.04
N GLY A 7 -3.58 -29.54 -6.13
CA GLY A 7 -4.89 -29.78 -5.52
C GLY A 7 -4.97 -29.38 -4.04
N GLN A 8 -3.89 -28.90 -3.44
CA GLN A 8 -3.90 -28.40 -2.07
C GLN A 8 -4.63 -27.06 -1.98
N GLU A 9 -5.50 -26.91 -0.98
CA GLU A 9 -6.25 -25.69 -0.75
C GLU A 9 -5.64 -24.82 0.35
N PHE A 10 -5.66 -23.51 0.14
CA PHE A 10 -5.14 -22.51 1.07
C PHE A 10 -6.11 -21.36 1.24
N THR A 11 -6.07 -20.75 2.42
CA THR A 11 -6.73 -19.47 2.64
C THR A 11 -5.77 -18.35 2.26
N VAL A 12 -6.20 -17.50 1.32
CA VAL A 12 -5.53 -16.24 1.00
C VAL A 12 -6.34 -15.12 1.64
N TRP A 13 -5.70 -14.42 2.56
CA TRP A 13 -6.30 -13.30 3.28
C TRP A 13 -6.14 -12.02 2.47
N PRO A 14 -7.15 -11.13 2.45
CA PRO A 14 -6.99 -9.84 1.81
C PRO A 14 -5.93 -9.01 2.55
N ILE A 15 -5.20 -8.18 1.84
CA ILE A 15 -4.46 -7.04 2.42
C ILE A 15 -4.79 -5.80 1.60
N SER A 16 -4.61 -4.61 2.18
CA SER A 16 -4.89 -3.38 1.45
C SER A 16 -3.80 -2.35 1.63
N PHE A 17 -3.69 -1.44 0.67
CA PHE A 17 -2.96 -0.20 0.88
C PHE A 17 -3.49 0.53 2.11
N SER A 18 -2.58 1.17 2.83
CA SER A 18 -2.89 1.89 4.05
C SER A 18 -1.94 3.07 4.23
N ALA A 19 -2.33 3.98 5.14
CA ALA A 19 -1.65 5.24 5.38
C ALA A 19 -1.41 5.46 6.88
N PRO A 20 -0.30 6.09 7.30
CA PRO A 20 -0.10 6.49 8.68
C PRO A 20 -1.26 7.35 9.17
N GLU A 21 -1.62 7.20 10.44
CA GLU A 21 -2.72 7.92 11.09
C GLU A 21 -2.60 9.44 10.93
N THR A 22 -1.37 9.95 10.83
CA THR A 22 -1.04 11.38 10.65
C THR A 22 -1.46 11.94 9.30
N MET A 23 -1.66 11.10 8.27
CA MET A 23 -2.16 11.56 6.97
C MET A 23 -3.66 11.76 6.93
N TRP A 24 -4.39 11.18 7.88
CA TRP A 24 -5.85 11.24 7.92
C TRP A 24 -6.30 12.48 8.67
N VAL A 25 -7.12 13.31 8.02
CA VAL A 25 -7.78 14.44 8.69
C VAL A 25 -8.62 13.94 9.87
N PRO A 26 -8.67 14.69 10.99
CA PRO A 26 -9.39 14.26 12.18
C PRO A 26 -10.91 14.33 12.00
N VAL A 27 -11.38 15.21 11.12
CA VAL A 27 -12.79 15.44 10.78
C VAL A 27 -12.91 15.81 9.31
N VAL A 28 -14.08 15.61 8.71
CA VAL A 28 -14.34 16.06 7.32
C VAL A 28 -14.22 17.60 7.24
N PRO A 29 -13.33 18.14 6.40
CA PRO A 29 -13.17 19.58 6.24
C PRO A 29 -14.36 20.24 5.56
N VAL A 30 -14.44 21.57 5.66
CA VAL A 30 -15.39 22.38 4.88
C VAL A 30 -15.11 22.19 3.38
N LYS A 31 -16.19 22.05 2.60
CA LYS A 31 -16.16 21.83 1.16
C LYS A 31 -16.53 23.08 0.39
N GLU A 32 -15.72 23.41 -0.60
CA GLU A 32 -15.85 24.58 -1.47
C GLU A 32 -16.09 24.16 -2.93
N GLU A 33 -15.54 23.03 -3.36
CA GLU A 33 -15.61 22.53 -4.73
C GLU A 33 -16.50 21.29 -4.83
N ASP A 34 -17.20 21.10 -5.95
CA ASP A 34 -18.02 19.90 -6.15
C ASP A 34 -17.17 18.66 -6.41
N PHE A 35 -16.21 18.79 -7.33
CA PHE A 35 -15.26 17.74 -7.67
C PHE A 35 -13.84 18.26 -7.58
N ALA A 36 -12.94 17.42 -7.07
CA ALA A 36 -11.52 17.72 -7.05
C ALA A 36 -11.01 17.95 -8.48
N THR A 37 -10.12 18.93 -8.65
CA THR A 37 -9.54 19.31 -9.96
C THR A 37 -8.90 18.13 -10.68
N ILE A 38 -8.24 17.22 -9.93
CA ILE A 38 -7.48 16.11 -10.49
C ILE A 38 -8.42 15.01 -10.99
N ILE A 39 -8.34 14.72 -12.29
CA ILE A 39 -9.05 13.62 -12.94
C ILE A 39 -8.06 12.51 -13.33
N PRO A 40 -8.26 11.28 -12.85
CA PRO A 40 -7.44 10.12 -13.23
C PRO A 40 -7.38 9.94 -14.75
N GLY A 41 -6.16 9.83 -15.30
CA GLY A 41 -5.93 9.63 -16.73
C GLY A 41 -5.97 10.91 -17.58
N ASN A 42 -6.17 12.08 -16.98
CA ASN A 42 -6.07 13.37 -17.68
C ASN A 42 -4.91 14.22 -17.13
N LEU A 43 -3.74 14.12 -17.77
CA LEU A 43 -2.50 14.74 -17.29
C LEU A 43 -2.58 16.27 -17.16
N SER A 44 -3.43 16.96 -17.91
CA SER A 44 -3.57 18.42 -17.80
C SER A 44 -4.18 18.87 -16.47
N THR A 45 -4.82 17.96 -15.73
CA THR A 45 -5.44 18.25 -14.43
C THR A 45 -4.49 18.12 -13.23
N TYR A 46 -3.24 17.70 -13.46
CA TYR A 46 -2.23 17.46 -12.42
C TYR A 46 -1.45 18.75 -12.11
N VAL A 47 -2.18 19.73 -11.59
CA VAL A 47 -1.73 21.13 -11.51
C VAL A 47 -0.86 21.46 -10.28
N TYR A 48 -0.95 20.69 -9.20
CA TYR A 48 -0.24 20.97 -7.94
C TYR A 48 1.24 20.64 -8.03
N ASN A 49 2.10 21.41 -7.36
CA ASN A 49 3.57 21.21 -7.38
C ASN A 49 4.15 20.71 -6.05
N ASP A 50 3.34 20.69 -5.00
CA ASP A 50 3.71 20.27 -3.65
C ASP A 50 2.60 19.41 -3.02
N GLU A 51 2.99 18.59 -2.04
CA GLU A 51 2.13 17.60 -1.39
C GLU A 51 0.99 18.28 -0.61
N LEU A 52 1.27 19.42 0.01
CA LEU A 52 0.29 20.14 0.81
C LEU A 52 -0.84 20.70 -0.06
N SER A 53 -0.51 21.35 -1.18
CA SER A 53 -1.50 21.87 -2.13
C SER A 53 -2.28 20.74 -2.81
N TYR A 54 -1.60 19.63 -3.14
CA TYR A 54 -2.22 18.43 -3.68
C TYR A 54 -3.30 17.87 -2.75
N TYR A 55 -2.96 17.68 -1.47
CA TYR A 55 -3.92 17.27 -0.45
C TYR A 55 -4.99 18.34 -0.17
N GLY A 56 -4.62 19.63 -0.21
CA GLY A 56 -5.55 20.76 -0.12
C GLY A 56 -6.67 20.70 -1.16
N GLY A 57 -6.33 20.35 -2.41
CA GLY A 57 -7.31 20.16 -3.47
C GLY A 57 -8.35 19.07 -3.17
N TYR A 58 -7.96 18.00 -2.47
CA TYR A 58 -8.92 17.00 -1.97
C TYR A 58 -9.71 17.50 -0.76
N ARG A 59 -9.09 18.26 0.15
CA ARG A 59 -9.77 18.74 1.36
C ARG A 59 -10.97 19.62 1.04
N ILE A 60 -10.83 20.51 0.06
CA ILE A 60 -11.89 21.45 -0.32
C ILE A 60 -12.96 20.82 -1.25
N ALA A 61 -12.68 19.66 -1.85
CA ALA A 61 -13.62 19.02 -2.77
C ALA A 61 -14.63 18.10 -2.07
N LYS A 62 -15.90 18.14 -2.51
CA LYS A 62 -16.93 17.21 -2.05
C LYS A 62 -16.60 15.79 -2.54
N PHE A 63 -16.46 15.62 -3.84
CA PHE A 63 -16.13 14.35 -4.48
C PHE A 63 -14.76 14.38 -5.16
N ALA A 64 -14.15 13.22 -5.32
CA ALA A 64 -12.95 13.09 -6.14
C ALA A 64 -13.03 11.85 -7.01
N VAL A 65 -12.82 12.02 -8.31
CA VAL A 65 -12.91 10.92 -9.28
C VAL A 65 -11.76 9.95 -9.06
N THR A 66 -12.09 8.67 -9.00
CA THR A 66 -11.12 7.60 -8.91
C THR A 66 -11.54 6.35 -9.67
N ARG A 67 -10.58 5.46 -9.93
CA ARG A 67 -10.74 4.21 -10.66
C ARG A 67 -9.48 3.36 -10.54
N LYS A 68 -9.58 2.10 -11.00
CA LYS A 68 -8.47 1.16 -11.17
C LYS A 68 -7.24 1.82 -11.83
N LYS A 69 -6.04 1.58 -11.28
CA LYS A 69 -4.73 1.98 -11.84
C LYS A 69 -3.73 0.86 -11.57
N GLY A 70 -3.52 -0.03 -12.55
CA GLY A 70 -2.83 -1.30 -12.32
C GLY A 70 -3.77 -2.28 -11.63
N GLY A 71 -3.87 -2.19 -10.29
CA GLY A 71 -4.87 -2.84 -9.45
C GLY A 71 -6.09 -1.96 -9.14
N TRP A 72 -7.11 -2.52 -8.50
CA TRP A 72 -8.24 -1.75 -7.95
C TRP A 72 -7.89 -1.08 -6.63
N ASP A 73 -7.04 -1.69 -5.81
CA ASP A 73 -6.56 -1.04 -4.60
C ASP A 73 -5.41 -0.08 -4.96
N CYS A 74 -5.68 1.23 -4.91
CA CYS A 74 -4.75 2.28 -5.35
C CYS A 74 -4.60 3.34 -4.26
N MET A 75 -3.38 3.89 -4.10
CA MET A 75 -3.10 4.94 -3.11
C MET A 75 -3.99 6.18 -3.27
N ARG A 76 -4.45 6.47 -4.50
CA ARG A 76 -5.46 7.50 -4.76
C ARG A 76 -6.69 7.38 -3.87
N HIS A 77 -7.20 6.17 -3.64
CA HIS A 77 -8.39 5.96 -2.80
C HIS A 77 -8.11 6.43 -1.38
N ILE A 78 -6.96 6.03 -0.85
CA ILE A 78 -6.49 6.44 0.48
C ILE A 78 -6.33 7.96 0.55
N GLU A 79 -5.65 8.60 -0.40
CA GLU A 79 -5.41 10.04 -0.40
C GLU A 79 -6.70 10.87 -0.44
N ILE A 80 -7.69 10.43 -1.22
CA ILE A 80 -9.01 11.06 -1.28
C ILE A 80 -9.71 10.98 0.08
N MET A 81 -9.82 9.77 0.63
CA MET A 81 -10.52 9.53 1.91
C MET A 81 -9.78 10.17 3.09
N ALA A 82 -8.44 10.11 3.11
CA ALA A 82 -7.59 10.70 4.13
C ALA A 82 -7.70 12.22 4.19
N ASN A 83 -8.09 12.87 3.08
CA ASN A 83 -8.38 14.31 3.03
C ASN A 83 -9.88 14.63 3.20
N GLY A 84 -10.70 13.63 3.54
CA GLY A 84 -12.13 13.80 3.83
C GLY A 84 -12.99 14.07 2.61
N ALA A 85 -12.51 13.80 1.39
CA ALA A 85 -13.35 13.81 0.18
C ALA A 85 -13.99 12.43 -0.04
N VAL A 86 -15.13 12.41 -0.73
CA VAL A 86 -15.83 11.16 -1.06
C VAL A 86 -15.29 10.61 -2.40
N PRO A 87 -14.75 9.38 -2.43
CA PRO A 87 -14.33 8.75 -3.68
C PRO A 87 -15.52 8.52 -4.62
N PHE A 88 -15.41 8.99 -5.85
CA PHE A 88 -16.41 8.78 -6.91
C PHE A 88 -15.87 7.82 -7.97
N PHE A 89 -16.45 6.62 -8.04
CA PHE A 89 -16.02 5.54 -8.93
C PHE A 89 -17.00 5.36 -10.12
N PRO A 90 -16.64 5.83 -11.34
CA PRO A 90 -17.52 5.66 -12.51
C PRO A 90 -17.65 4.18 -12.92
N ASP A 91 -16.64 3.35 -12.62
CA ASP A 91 -16.54 1.95 -13.01
C ASP A 91 -16.62 0.94 -11.84
N LEU A 92 -17.06 1.36 -10.64
CA LEU A 92 -17.10 0.50 -9.43
C LEU A 92 -17.69 -0.90 -9.62
N GLN A 93 -18.70 -1.01 -10.49
CA GLN A 93 -19.40 -2.28 -10.74
C GLN A 93 -18.49 -3.36 -11.37
N GLN A 94 -17.35 -2.96 -11.94
CA GLN A 94 -16.38 -3.85 -12.57
C GLN A 94 -15.35 -4.41 -11.56
N MET A 95 -15.42 -3.99 -10.30
CA MET A 95 -14.51 -4.45 -9.26
C MET A 95 -14.82 -5.88 -8.81
N PRO A 96 -13.84 -6.79 -8.78
CA PRO A 96 -14.02 -8.14 -8.25
C PRO A 96 -14.47 -8.12 -6.78
N SER A 97 -15.33 -9.06 -6.41
CA SER A 97 -15.98 -9.08 -5.09
C SER A 97 -14.99 -9.24 -3.93
N LEU A 98 -13.89 -9.96 -4.14
CA LEU A 98 -12.84 -10.22 -3.17
C LEU A 98 -11.74 -9.16 -3.14
N THR A 99 -11.79 -8.15 -4.01
CA THR A 99 -10.85 -7.02 -4.01
C THR A 99 -11.32 -5.89 -3.08
N MET A 100 -10.38 -5.10 -2.54
CA MET A 100 -10.64 -3.97 -1.63
C MET A 100 -11.53 -4.34 -0.42
N GLN A 101 -11.25 -5.45 0.26
CA GLN A 101 -12.06 -5.92 1.40
C GLN A 101 -12.06 -4.97 2.60
N HIS A 102 -10.99 -4.23 2.81
CA HIS A 102 -10.86 -3.27 3.92
C HIS A 102 -11.43 -1.89 3.61
N TYR A 103 -12.08 -1.71 2.45
CA TYR A 103 -12.68 -0.45 2.05
C TYR A 103 -14.20 -0.45 2.27
N PRO A 104 -14.82 0.71 2.55
CA PRO A 104 -16.26 0.82 2.74
C PRO A 104 -17.03 0.79 1.40
N LYS A 105 -16.97 -0.33 0.69
CA LYS A 105 -17.52 -0.50 -0.68
C LYS A 105 -19.01 -0.14 -0.78
N ALA A 106 -19.80 -0.47 0.24
CA ALA A 106 -21.21 -0.09 0.30
C ALA A 106 -21.40 1.44 0.23
N LEU A 107 -20.59 2.19 0.98
CA LEU A 107 -20.62 3.66 0.98
C LEU A 107 -20.15 4.24 -0.37
N PHE A 108 -19.24 3.56 -1.08
CA PHE A 108 -18.86 3.98 -2.44
C PHE A 108 -20.01 3.79 -3.45
N HIS A 109 -20.82 2.74 -3.29
CA HIS A 109 -22.04 2.58 -4.09
C HIS A 109 -23.09 3.64 -3.76
N GLU A 110 -23.21 4.04 -2.48
CA GLU A 110 -24.05 5.18 -2.06
C GLU A 110 -23.56 6.48 -2.70
N ALA A 111 -22.26 6.77 -2.64
CA ALA A 111 -21.66 7.96 -3.24
C ALA A 111 -21.97 8.10 -4.74
N ARG A 112 -21.93 6.99 -5.49
CA ARG A 112 -22.26 6.98 -6.92
C ARG A 112 -23.73 7.31 -7.20
N LYS A 113 -24.62 7.02 -6.26
CA LYS A 113 -26.07 7.22 -6.37
C LYS A 113 -26.54 8.47 -5.65
N PHE A 114 -25.61 9.29 -5.15
CA PHE A 114 -25.94 10.47 -4.37
C PHE A 114 -26.78 11.46 -5.20
N ALA A 115 -27.88 11.94 -4.65
CA ALA A 115 -28.81 12.81 -5.37
C ALA A 115 -28.10 14.09 -5.85
N GLY A 116 -28.39 14.49 -7.08
CA GLY A 116 -27.74 15.63 -7.73
C GLY A 116 -26.35 15.35 -8.31
N VAL A 117 -25.69 14.23 -7.98
CA VAL A 117 -24.35 13.91 -8.48
C VAL A 117 -24.44 13.02 -9.72
N THR A 118 -23.87 13.46 -10.84
CA THR A 118 -23.99 12.75 -12.12
C THR A 118 -22.65 12.50 -12.77
N PHE A 119 -22.48 11.30 -13.32
CA PHE A 119 -21.52 11.01 -14.38
C PHE A 119 -22.28 10.87 -15.70
N SER A 120 -22.12 11.83 -16.61
CA SER A 120 -22.97 12.01 -17.80
C SER A 120 -22.75 10.96 -18.91
N GLY A 121 -21.92 9.94 -18.67
CA GLY A 121 -21.56 8.93 -19.66
C GLY A 121 -20.54 9.41 -20.71
N GLY A 122 -20.05 10.65 -20.58
CA GLY A 122 -18.93 11.16 -21.36
C GLY A 122 -17.60 10.45 -21.05
N ALA A 123 -16.50 10.98 -21.60
CA ALA A 123 -15.17 10.42 -21.32
C ALA A 123 -14.85 10.51 -19.82
N VAL A 124 -14.48 9.39 -19.20
CA VAL A 124 -14.10 9.30 -17.77
C VAL A 124 -12.98 10.28 -17.39
N THR A 125 -12.13 10.63 -18.35
CA THR A 125 -11.01 11.55 -18.20
C THR A 125 -11.40 13.03 -18.36
N SER A 126 -12.63 13.34 -18.75
CA SER A 126 -13.11 14.71 -18.92
C SER A 126 -13.73 15.22 -17.61
N PRO A 127 -13.29 16.37 -17.07
CA PRO A 127 -13.93 17.00 -15.92
C PRO A 127 -15.42 17.30 -16.16
N ALA A 128 -15.78 17.70 -17.39
CA ALA A 128 -17.17 18.01 -17.76
C ALA A 128 -18.11 16.79 -17.74
N SER A 129 -17.57 15.58 -17.58
CA SER A 129 -18.38 14.38 -17.40
C SER A 129 -18.99 14.27 -16.00
N TYR A 130 -18.55 15.10 -15.05
CA TYR A 130 -18.96 15.06 -13.66
C TYR A 130 -19.63 16.37 -13.29
N THR A 131 -20.86 16.29 -12.78
CA THR A 131 -21.63 17.48 -12.37
C THR A 131 -22.34 17.23 -11.06
N LEU A 132 -22.60 18.32 -10.35
CA LEU A 132 -23.43 18.36 -9.16
C LEU A 132 -24.56 19.38 -9.40
N ASN A 133 -25.79 18.95 -9.16
CA ASN A 133 -26.96 19.82 -9.17
C ASN A 133 -27.30 20.21 -7.72
N GLU A 134 -27.03 21.47 -7.37
CA GLU A 134 -27.24 21.98 -6.01
C GLU A 134 -28.70 21.90 -5.54
N ASP A 135 -29.67 22.02 -6.44
CA ASP A 135 -31.11 21.96 -6.10
C ASP A 135 -31.54 20.57 -5.60
N LEU A 136 -30.79 19.53 -5.98
CA LEU A 136 -31.04 18.14 -5.60
C LEU A 136 -30.05 17.62 -4.55
N PHE A 137 -29.00 18.40 -4.26
CA PHE A 137 -27.90 17.96 -3.44
C PHE A 137 -28.17 18.23 -1.97
N ASP A 138 -28.30 17.17 -1.18
CA ASP A 138 -28.43 17.29 0.27
C ASP A 138 -27.04 17.38 0.91
N PHE A 139 -26.71 18.58 1.40
CA PHE A 139 -25.41 18.82 2.04
C PHE A 139 -25.27 18.07 3.38
N GLU A 140 -26.34 17.92 4.15
CA GLU A 140 -26.29 17.22 5.44
C GLU A 140 -26.03 15.73 5.23
N GLU A 141 -26.75 15.11 4.29
CA GLU A 141 -26.53 13.71 3.92
C GLU A 141 -25.14 13.48 3.32
N TYR A 142 -24.59 14.46 2.59
CA TYR A 142 -23.22 14.37 2.09
C TYR A 142 -22.22 14.30 3.24
N TYR A 143 -22.32 15.18 4.25
CA TYR A 143 -21.40 15.14 5.39
C TYR A 143 -21.59 13.87 6.22
N LYS A 144 -22.81 13.33 6.33
CA LYS A 144 -23.02 12.01 6.96
C LYS A 144 -22.27 10.91 6.22
N LEU A 145 -22.37 10.88 4.89
CA LEU A 145 -21.66 9.91 4.05
C LEU A 145 -20.13 10.08 4.15
N ALA A 146 -19.63 11.30 4.01
CA ALA A 146 -18.21 11.62 4.08
C ALA A 146 -17.62 11.24 5.44
N ASN A 147 -18.33 11.55 6.54
CA ASN A 147 -17.90 11.16 7.89
C ASN A 147 -17.88 9.64 8.08
N LYS A 148 -18.91 8.91 7.60
CA LYS A 148 -18.91 7.44 7.66
C LYS A 148 -17.71 6.85 6.93
N ILE A 149 -17.40 7.36 5.74
CA ILE A 149 -16.22 6.91 4.96
C ILE A 149 -14.93 7.23 5.71
N LEU A 150 -14.74 8.48 6.15
CA LEU A 150 -13.52 8.88 6.86
C LEU A 150 -13.31 8.06 8.14
N THR A 151 -14.34 7.91 8.97
CA THR A 151 -14.27 7.14 10.22
C THR A 151 -13.92 5.68 9.94
N PHE A 152 -14.64 5.02 9.03
CA PHE A 152 -14.36 3.64 8.66
C PHE A 152 -12.92 3.49 8.14
N SER A 153 -12.48 4.38 7.26
CA SER A 153 -11.12 4.31 6.71
C SER A 153 -10.04 4.55 7.76
N ARG A 154 -10.26 5.42 8.75
CA ARG A 154 -9.32 5.60 9.88
C ARG A 154 -9.25 4.35 10.77
N GLU A 155 -10.35 3.62 10.91
CA GLU A 155 -10.41 2.39 11.70
C GLU A 155 -9.77 1.19 10.99
N HIS A 156 -9.82 1.15 9.65
CA HIS A 156 -9.46 -0.04 8.88
C HIS A 156 -8.30 0.12 7.91
N LEU A 157 -7.94 1.33 7.48
CA LEU A 157 -6.93 1.57 6.43
C LEU A 157 -5.73 2.38 6.94
N THR A 158 -5.52 2.43 8.26
CA THR A 158 -4.26 2.93 8.81
C THR A 158 -3.18 1.86 8.75
N THR A 159 -1.91 2.27 8.65
CA THR A 159 -0.78 1.31 8.67
C THR A 159 -0.82 0.46 9.94
N ARG A 160 -1.11 1.08 11.10
CA ARG A 160 -1.33 0.36 12.36
C ARG A 160 -2.49 -0.62 12.30
N ALA A 161 -3.65 -0.23 11.75
CA ALA A 161 -4.81 -1.13 11.63
C ALA A 161 -4.49 -2.35 10.74
N MET A 162 -3.82 -2.14 9.60
CA MET A 162 -3.42 -3.25 8.71
C MET A 162 -2.37 -4.16 9.34
N ALA A 163 -1.35 -3.62 10.02
CA ALA A 163 -0.40 -4.44 10.75
C ALA A 163 -1.08 -5.23 11.89
N SER A 164 -1.99 -4.60 12.62
CA SER A 164 -2.78 -5.29 13.67
C SER A 164 -3.64 -6.41 13.09
N TYR A 165 -4.22 -6.19 11.92
CA TYR A 165 -4.98 -7.20 11.19
C TYR A 165 -4.11 -8.41 10.80
N ILE A 166 -2.92 -8.19 10.24
CA ILE A 166 -1.96 -9.26 9.92
C ILE A 166 -1.65 -10.09 11.16
N LEU A 167 -1.25 -9.44 12.26
CA LEU A 167 -0.92 -10.11 13.52
C LEU A 167 -2.10 -10.91 14.08
N LYS A 168 -3.32 -10.35 14.03
CA LYS A 168 -4.54 -11.03 14.46
C LYS A 168 -4.82 -12.29 13.64
N VAL A 169 -4.68 -12.23 12.32
CA VAL A 169 -4.89 -13.38 11.42
C VAL A 169 -3.90 -14.50 11.71
N VAL A 170 -2.65 -14.17 12.05
CA VAL A 170 -1.62 -15.17 12.38
C VAL A 170 -1.66 -15.63 13.83
N GLY A 171 -2.69 -15.26 14.59
CA GLY A 171 -2.95 -15.75 15.95
C GLY A 171 -2.48 -14.84 17.09
N PHE A 172 -1.89 -13.67 16.79
CA PHE A 172 -1.39 -12.71 17.77
C PHE A 172 -2.34 -11.51 17.92
N VAL A 173 -3.45 -11.72 18.64
CA VAL A 173 -4.42 -10.66 18.96
C VAL A 173 -3.78 -9.57 19.83
N ASP A 174 -2.92 -9.97 20.77
CA ASP A 174 -2.12 -9.07 21.59
C ASP A 174 -0.66 -9.10 21.12
N SER A 175 -0.25 -8.05 20.41
CA SER A 175 1.11 -7.90 19.88
C SER A 175 2.19 -7.73 20.96
N SER A 176 1.81 -7.51 22.23
CA SER A 176 2.77 -7.47 23.34
C SER A 176 3.35 -8.85 23.68
N LEU A 177 2.69 -9.93 23.24
CA LEU A 177 3.16 -11.31 23.40
C LEU A 177 4.27 -11.70 22.41
N LEU A 178 4.50 -10.88 21.39
CA LEU A 178 5.59 -11.08 20.43
C LEU A 178 6.89 -10.53 21.00
N HIS A 179 7.91 -11.37 21.10
CA HIS A 179 9.25 -11.04 21.58
C HIS A 179 10.14 -10.54 20.45
N LYS A 180 10.12 -11.22 19.30
CA LYS A 180 10.97 -10.88 18.15
C LYS A 180 10.31 -11.29 16.84
N VAL A 181 10.21 -10.34 15.92
CA VAL A 181 9.59 -10.51 14.60
C VAL A 181 10.59 -10.12 13.53
N LEU A 182 10.67 -10.92 12.46
CA LEU A 182 11.45 -10.59 11.27
C LEU A 182 10.50 -10.14 10.16
N ILE A 183 10.82 -9.03 9.49
CA ILE A 183 10.28 -8.70 8.17
C ILE A 183 11.40 -8.63 7.14
N VAL A 184 11.27 -9.40 6.07
CA VAL A 184 12.17 -9.36 4.91
C VAL A 184 11.44 -8.64 3.79
N THR A 185 12.07 -7.56 3.34
CA THR A 185 11.56 -6.68 2.28
C THR A 185 12.39 -6.84 1.02
N HIS A 186 11.94 -6.25 -0.09
CA HIS A 186 12.71 -6.08 -1.31
C HIS A 186 13.06 -4.60 -1.55
N CYS A 187 14.09 -4.35 -2.35
CA CYS A 187 14.53 -2.99 -2.72
C CYS A 187 13.68 -2.31 -3.81
N VAL A 188 12.56 -2.91 -4.22
CA VAL A 188 11.61 -2.30 -5.17
C VAL A 188 10.50 -1.56 -4.41
N ASP A 189 9.96 -0.49 -4.99
CA ASP A 189 8.83 0.24 -4.43
C ASP A 189 7.57 -0.63 -4.35
N ASP A 190 7.01 -0.77 -3.14
CA ASP A 190 5.72 -1.42 -2.90
C ASP A 190 5.02 -0.78 -1.69
N TYR A 191 3.88 -0.14 -1.94
CA TYR A 191 3.08 0.49 -0.88
C TYR A 191 2.59 -0.51 0.17
N VAL A 192 2.30 -1.77 -0.18
CA VAL A 192 1.91 -2.78 0.82
C VAL A 192 3.08 -3.06 1.75
N GLN A 193 4.28 -3.23 1.20
CA GLN A 193 5.50 -3.46 1.97
C GLN A 193 5.77 -2.31 2.94
N ASP A 194 5.82 -1.10 2.42
CA ASP A 194 6.19 0.09 3.19
C ASP A 194 5.17 0.37 4.29
N ALA A 195 3.88 0.25 3.96
CA ALA A 195 2.80 0.40 4.92
C ALA A 195 2.81 -0.69 6.00
N THR A 196 3.13 -1.93 5.62
CA THR A 196 3.27 -3.06 6.56
C THR A 196 4.45 -2.85 7.50
N LEU A 197 5.62 -2.50 6.97
CA LEU A 197 6.81 -2.17 7.77
C LEU A 197 6.51 -1.05 8.75
N HIS A 198 5.90 0.05 8.27
CA HIS A 198 5.49 1.18 9.10
C HIS A 198 4.55 0.74 10.23
N GLY A 199 3.47 0.01 9.90
CA GLY A 199 2.48 -0.43 10.88
C GLY A 199 3.06 -1.38 11.92
N LEU A 200 3.92 -2.33 11.51
CA LEU A 200 4.57 -3.26 12.42
C LEU A 200 5.57 -2.52 13.33
N LYS A 201 6.30 -1.54 12.81
CA LYS A 201 7.24 -0.74 13.63
C LYS A 201 6.50 0.05 14.70
N LEU A 202 5.33 0.62 14.37
CA LEU A 202 4.44 1.29 15.34
C LEU A 202 3.91 0.38 16.46
N LEU A 203 3.78 -0.93 16.21
CA LEU A 203 3.26 -1.90 17.17
C LEU A 203 4.37 -2.57 17.99
N LEU A 204 5.50 -2.86 17.36
CA LEU A 204 6.54 -3.73 17.90
C LEU A 204 7.81 -2.97 18.30
N GLY A 205 8.06 -1.79 17.74
CA GLY A 205 9.27 -1.00 17.97
C GLY A 205 10.53 -1.83 17.74
N LYS A 206 11.38 -1.92 18.77
CA LYS A 206 12.65 -2.69 18.76
C LYS A 206 12.47 -4.21 18.59
N ARG A 207 11.26 -4.72 18.79
CA ARG A 207 10.96 -6.15 18.60
C ARG A 207 10.79 -6.53 17.14
N LEU A 208 10.75 -5.56 16.22
CA LEU A 208 10.75 -5.80 14.78
C LEU A 208 12.16 -5.63 14.20
N THR A 209 12.76 -6.75 13.81
CA THR A 209 13.95 -6.80 12.94
C THR A 209 13.50 -6.72 11.49
N ASP A 210 14.00 -5.74 10.76
CA ASP A 210 13.77 -5.60 9.32
C ASP A 210 15.07 -5.88 8.54
N ILE A 211 14.91 -6.55 7.40
CA ILE A 211 15.95 -6.69 6.39
C ILE A 211 15.48 -5.99 5.13
N VAL A 212 16.26 -5.01 4.71
CA VAL A 212 16.17 -4.40 3.39
C VAL A 212 17.42 -4.80 2.60
N PRO A 213 17.27 -5.50 1.46
CA PRO A 213 18.40 -5.88 0.62
C PRO A 213 19.18 -4.64 0.18
N GLU A 214 20.51 -4.72 0.27
CA GLU A 214 21.39 -3.65 -0.17
C GLU A 214 21.21 -3.39 -1.68
N ALA A 215 20.71 -2.21 -2.04
CA ALA A 215 20.42 -1.82 -3.41
C ALA A 215 21.64 -1.84 -4.36
N HIS A 216 22.87 -2.01 -3.85
CA HIS A 216 24.11 -1.93 -4.64
C HIS A 216 24.67 -3.30 -5.09
N LYS A 217 24.15 -4.43 -4.62
CA LYS A 217 24.70 -5.77 -4.95
C LYS A 217 24.21 -6.36 -6.26
N TYR A 218 23.23 -5.75 -6.93
CA TYR A 218 22.59 -6.31 -8.13
C TYR A 218 22.94 -5.51 -9.39
N ALA A 219 24.16 -5.73 -9.90
CA ALA A 219 24.66 -5.10 -11.12
C ALA A 219 23.97 -5.60 -12.40
N GLU A 220 23.27 -6.73 -12.35
CA GLU A 220 22.57 -7.31 -13.51
C GLU A 220 21.08 -7.49 -13.18
N GLY A 221 20.30 -6.45 -13.42
CA GLY A 221 18.85 -6.57 -13.68
C GLY A 221 17.89 -5.91 -12.70
N VAL A 222 18.14 -5.86 -11.39
CA VAL A 222 17.13 -5.39 -10.41
C VAL A 222 17.79 -4.68 -9.22
N CYS A 223 17.51 -3.39 -9.04
CA CYS A 223 17.98 -2.44 -7.99
C CYS A 223 19.37 -1.79 -8.16
N VAL A 224 19.40 -0.44 -8.31
CA VAL A 224 20.40 0.53 -7.78
C VAL A 224 19.76 1.94 -7.85
N PRO A 225 20.08 2.94 -6.98
CA PRO A 225 21.31 3.80 -7.03
C PRO A 225 21.94 4.06 -5.65
N ASP A 226 23.18 4.54 -5.45
CA ASP A 226 24.18 5.25 -6.26
C ASP A 226 25.59 4.76 -5.84
N ALA A 227 26.53 4.60 -6.78
CA ALA A 227 27.92 4.21 -6.51
C ALA A 227 28.87 5.40 -6.30
N SER A 228 28.37 6.62 -6.03
CA SER A 228 29.21 7.82 -5.96
C SER A 228 29.02 8.74 -4.75
N SER A 229 28.14 8.46 -3.78
CA SER A 229 28.12 9.25 -2.54
C SER A 229 29.19 8.76 -1.58
N THR A 230 30.27 9.54 -1.44
CA THR A 230 31.35 9.32 -0.47
C THR A 230 30.98 9.73 0.97
N GLU A 231 29.70 9.99 1.25
CA GLU A 231 29.22 10.34 2.57
C GLU A 231 28.74 9.10 3.33
N ARG A 232 29.43 8.79 4.44
CA ARG A 232 28.94 7.85 5.45
C ARG A 232 27.67 8.44 6.06
N TYR A 233 26.50 7.95 5.66
CA TYR A 233 25.27 8.14 6.41
C TYR A 233 24.96 6.89 7.23
N PRO A 234 24.76 7.01 8.56
CA PRO A 234 24.20 5.96 9.37
C PRO A 234 22.70 5.84 9.08
N ASP A 235 22.19 4.61 9.11
CA ASP A 235 20.77 4.23 9.10
C ASP A 235 19.99 4.41 7.76
N TYR A 236 19.88 3.29 7.03
CA TYR A 236 18.86 2.93 6.04
C TYR A 236 18.11 4.08 5.34
N HIS A 237 18.81 4.87 4.52
CA HIS A 237 18.19 5.60 3.42
C HIS A 237 17.98 4.66 2.24
N VAL A 238 16.92 3.87 2.30
CA VAL A 238 16.43 3.22 1.09
C VAL A 238 15.82 4.34 0.25
N SER A 239 16.07 4.36 -1.04
CA SER A 239 15.61 5.40 -1.97
C SER A 239 14.58 4.83 -2.93
N MET A 240 13.42 5.50 -3.09
CA MET A 240 12.47 5.19 -4.15
C MET A 240 13.12 5.41 -5.51
N TYR A 241 13.48 4.33 -6.17
CA TYR A 241 13.82 4.38 -7.59
C TYR A 241 12.95 3.38 -8.33
N MET A 242 11.83 3.87 -8.84
CA MET A 242 11.18 3.23 -9.98
C MET A 242 12.22 3.17 -11.12
N LYS A 243 12.74 1.99 -11.42
CA LYS A 243 13.05 1.68 -12.82
C LYS A 243 11.73 1.32 -13.50
N PRO A 244 11.31 2.03 -14.55
CA PRO A 244 10.36 1.47 -15.48
C PRO A 244 10.97 0.17 -16.02
N TRP A 245 10.14 -0.84 -16.24
CA TRP A 245 10.41 -1.83 -17.28
C TRP A 245 10.90 -1.06 -18.54
N ALA A 246 12.12 -1.34 -18.96
CA ALA A 246 12.95 -0.62 -19.95
C ALA A 246 13.91 0.44 -19.39
N ALA A 247 15.21 0.15 -19.54
CA ALA A 247 16.36 1.01 -19.28
C ALA A 247 16.17 2.43 -19.87
N GLN A 248 15.92 3.44 -19.03
CA GLN A 248 15.97 4.84 -19.44
C GLN A 248 16.55 5.73 -18.32
N SER A 249 17.28 6.77 -18.74
CA SER A 249 18.12 7.64 -17.92
C SER A 249 17.36 8.45 -16.84
N ARG A 250 18.08 8.93 -15.81
CA ARG A 250 17.57 9.81 -14.73
C ARG A 250 16.75 11.01 -15.23
N ALA A 251 17.05 11.54 -16.43
CA ALA A 251 16.31 12.66 -17.04
C ALA A 251 14.85 12.30 -17.41
N ASN A 252 14.57 11.05 -17.77
CA ASN A 252 13.21 10.59 -18.08
C ASN A 252 12.40 10.29 -16.80
N PHE A 253 13.08 10.09 -15.66
CA PHE A 253 12.45 9.76 -14.38
C PHE A 253 11.82 10.96 -13.69
N ALA A 254 12.56 12.07 -13.54
CA ALA A 254 12.01 13.31 -12.98
C ALA A 254 10.79 13.79 -13.80
N THR A 255 10.90 13.69 -15.11
CA THR A 255 9.80 13.97 -16.05
C THR A 255 8.61 13.01 -15.86
N LYS A 256 8.84 11.70 -15.67
CA LYS A 256 7.77 10.73 -15.39
C LYS A 256 7.12 10.91 -14.02
N MET A 257 7.88 11.25 -12.97
CA MET A 257 7.33 11.58 -11.65
C MET A 257 6.45 12.83 -11.72
N GLN A 258 6.92 13.90 -12.37
CA GLN A 258 6.10 15.09 -12.64
C GLN A 258 4.82 14.78 -13.40
N ASN A 259 4.84 13.74 -14.25
CA ASN A 259 3.68 13.27 -15.01
C ASN A 259 2.91 12.12 -14.33
N SER A 260 3.30 11.72 -13.12
CA SER A 260 2.62 10.68 -12.35
C SER A 260 1.57 11.28 -11.43
N TYR A 261 0.53 10.48 -11.16
CA TYR A 261 -0.48 10.86 -10.17
C TYR A 261 0.15 11.02 -8.79
N GLY A 262 -0.09 12.18 -8.16
CA GLY A 262 0.57 12.60 -6.92
C GLY A 262 2.00 13.12 -7.09
N LYS A 263 2.49 13.36 -8.32
CA LYS A 263 3.85 13.86 -8.61
C LYS A 263 5.03 13.15 -7.90
N GLY A 264 4.84 11.91 -7.45
CA GLY A 264 5.85 11.17 -6.69
C GLY A 264 5.78 11.34 -5.17
N PHE A 265 4.74 11.96 -4.62
CA PHE A 265 4.44 11.94 -3.19
C PHE A 265 4.23 10.50 -2.72
N THR A 266 4.79 10.19 -1.55
CA THR A 266 4.98 8.81 -1.09
C THR A 266 4.99 8.74 0.44
N LEU A 267 4.76 7.55 0.97
CA LEU A 267 4.96 7.20 2.38
C LEU A 267 6.42 6.88 2.72
N TRP A 268 7.23 6.75 1.68
CA TRP A 268 8.62 6.37 1.79
C TRP A 268 9.48 7.34 2.60
N ASN A 269 10.34 6.78 3.45
CA ASN A 269 11.28 7.53 4.29
C ASN A 269 10.61 8.62 5.16
N LYS A 270 9.29 8.48 5.43
CA LYS A 270 8.55 9.32 6.40
C LYS A 270 8.55 8.73 7.81
N LEU A 271 9.13 7.55 8.00
CA LEU A 271 9.39 6.97 9.31
C LEU A 271 10.64 7.60 9.92
N ASP A 272 10.51 8.22 11.08
CA ASP A 272 11.66 8.58 11.90
C ASP A 272 12.19 7.32 12.60
N TYR A 273 13.18 6.67 12.01
CA TYR A 273 13.82 5.49 12.59
C TYR A 273 14.55 5.79 13.91
N GLY A 274 14.92 7.05 14.17
CA GLY A 274 15.55 7.49 15.41
C GLY A 274 14.65 7.32 16.63
N GLU A 275 13.33 7.42 16.47
CA GLU A 275 12.35 7.23 17.56
C GLU A 275 12.22 5.77 18.01
N TYR A 276 12.55 4.81 17.13
CA TYR A 276 12.39 3.37 17.42
C TYR A 276 13.69 2.73 17.94
N GLY A 277 14.80 3.47 17.92
CA GLY A 277 16.13 3.09 18.42
C GLY A 277 16.82 1.98 17.63
N ASP A 278 18.06 1.67 18.03
CA ASP A 278 18.89 0.66 17.35
C ASP A 278 18.29 -0.73 17.44
N VAL A 279 17.81 -1.23 16.30
CA VAL A 279 17.44 -2.63 16.10
C VAL A 279 18.70 -3.41 15.76
N ASP A 280 18.99 -4.44 16.55
CA ASP A 280 20.12 -5.32 16.31
C ASP A 280 19.88 -6.15 15.03
N ARG A 281 20.82 -6.03 14.09
CA ARG A 281 20.84 -6.73 12.80
C ARG A 281 22.17 -7.46 12.58
N SER A 282 23.03 -7.58 13.58
CA SER A 282 24.40 -8.05 13.38
C SER A 282 24.48 -9.51 12.89
N ASP A 283 23.50 -10.35 13.24
CA ASP A 283 23.57 -11.80 13.03
C ASP A 283 22.20 -12.42 12.65
N VAL A 284 21.43 -11.77 11.76
CA VAL A 284 20.05 -12.21 11.47
C VAL A 284 19.96 -13.65 10.95
N LEU A 285 20.90 -14.13 10.14
CA LEU A 285 20.91 -15.53 9.68
C LEU A 285 21.01 -16.52 10.84
N LYS A 286 21.86 -16.24 11.81
CA LYS A 286 22.03 -17.05 13.02
C LYS A 286 20.78 -17.00 13.89
N ASP A 287 20.14 -15.84 13.98
CA ASP A 287 18.86 -15.68 14.69
C ASP A 287 17.76 -16.54 14.06
N ILE A 288 17.68 -16.60 12.72
CA ILE A 288 16.75 -17.47 11.98
C ILE A 288 17.06 -18.94 12.30
N GLN A 289 18.33 -19.35 12.19
CA GLN A 289 18.76 -20.74 12.45
C GLN A 289 18.45 -21.20 13.88
N ASN A 290 18.60 -20.30 14.86
CA ASN A 290 18.31 -20.57 16.26
C ASN A 290 16.81 -20.55 16.60
N GLY A 291 15.94 -20.23 15.65
CA GLY A 291 14.49 -20.13 15.89
C GLY A 291 14.10 -18.94 16.76
N SER A 292 14.87 -17.85 16.72
CA SER A 292 14.72 -16.70 17.63
C SER A 292 13.51 -15.81 17.31
N PHE A 293 12.88 -16.01 16.15
CA PHE A 293 11.72 -15.23 15.71
C PHE A 293 10.40 -15.96 16.01
N ASP A 294 9.45 -15.23 16.58
CA ASP A 294 8.08 -15.71 16.80
C ASP A 294 7.37 -15.91 15.47
N ILE A 295 7.52 -14.93 14.56
CA ILE A 295 7.02 -14.95 13.18
C ILE A 295 8.05 -14.32 12.22
N VAL A 296 8.01 -14.77 10.97
CA VAL A 296 8.80 -14.22 9.85
C VAL A 296 7.85 -13.79 8.75
N ILE A 297 7.95 -12.53 8.33
CA ILE A 297 7.11 -11.92 7.31
C ILE A 297 7.96 -11.68 6.06
N LEU A 298 7.51 -12.20 4.92
CA LEU A 298 8.11 -12.00 3.61
C LEU A 298 7.16 -11.12 2.80
N SER A 299 7.61 -9.91 2.46
CA SER A 299 6.84 -8.99 1.63
C SER A 299 7.37 -9.03 0.22
N ASP A 300 6.65 -9.67 -0.69
CA ASP A 300 7.14 -9.92 -2.04
C ASP A 300 6.25 -9.32 -3.14
N ARG A 301 6.94 -8.82 -4.16
CA ARG A 301 6.38 -8.37 -5.42
C ARG A 301 7.19 -9.01 -6.53
N PHE A 302 6.57 -9.91 -7.29
CA PHE A 302 7.19 -10.60 -8.42
C PHE A 302 8.47 -11.39 -8.06
N MET A 303 8.47 -12.12 -6.94
CA MET A 303 9.61 -12.95 -6.48
C MET A 303 10.89 -12.14 -6.17
N ALA A 304 10.78 -10.82 -6.01
CA ALA A 304 11.89 -9.94 -5.73
C ALA A 304 12.62 -10.34 -4.44
N VAL A 305 11.91 -10.71 -3.37
CA VAL A 305 12.56 -11.15 -2.12
C VAL A 305 13.36 -12.42 -2.34
N HIS A 306 12.83 -13.37 -3.10
CA HIS A 306 13.50 -14.63 -3.44
C HIS A 306 14.81 -14.41 -4.18
N HIS A 307 14.82 -13.49 -5.15
CA HIS A 307 16.01 -13.17 -5.93
C HIS A 307 17.02 -12.30 -5.17
N GLN A 308 16.53 -11.42 -4.29
CA GLN A 308 17.36 -10.46 -3.56
C GLN A 308 17.85 -10.97 -2.20
N THR A 309 17.29 -12.05 -1.68
CA THR A 309 17.72 -12.62 -0.39
C THR A 309 17.78 -14.15 -0.40
N PRO A 310 18.43 -14.77 -1.41
CA PRO A 310 18.39 -16.23 -1.58
C PRO A 310 18.88 -16.98 -0.35
N GLU A 311 19.95 -16.51 0.30
CA GLU A 311 20.49 -17.11 1.53
C GLU A 311 19.51 -17.04 2.71
N ILE A 312 18.79 -15.93 2.86
CA ILE A 312 17.76 -15.77 3.89
C ILE A 312 16.60 -16.71 3.63
N ILE A 313 16.10 -16.74 2.39
CA ILE A 313 14.99 -17.62 2.00
C ILE A 313 15.37 -19.09 2.20
N GLU A 314 16.57 -19.51 1.80
CA GLU A 314 17.04 -20.87 2.07
C GLU A 314 17.13 -21.18 3.57
N THR A 315 17.60 -20.22 4.37
CA THR A 315 17.75 -20.41 5.81
C THR A 315 16.37 -20.52 6.48
N ILE A 316 15.40 -19.71 6.06
CA ILE A 316 14.00 -19.80 6.50
C ILE A 316 13.42 -21.17 6.12
N LYS A 317 13.55 -21.59 4.86
CA LYS A 317 13.08 -22.90 4.38
C LYS A 317 13.60 -24.07 5.22
N LYS A 318 14.85 -23.99 5.68
CA LYS A 318 15.51 -25.06 6.46
C LYS A 318 15.18 -25.01 7.95
N SER A 319 14.92 -23.83 8.52
CA SER A 319 14.98 -23.62 9.98
C SER A 319 13.68 -23.13 10.61
N VAL A 320 12.75 -22.56 9.83
CA VAL A 320 11.53 -21.94 10.35
C VAL A 320 10.32 -22.78 9.95
N PRO A 321 9.49 -23.24 10.91
CA PRO A 321 8.22 -23.90 10.61
C PRO A 321 7.33 -23.00 9.75
N LYS A 322 6.72 -23.56 8.70
CA LYS A 322 5.87 -22.80 7.76
C LYS A 322 4.74 -22.05 8.47
N GLU A 323 4.22 -22.57 9.57
CA GLU A 323 3.16 -21.96 10.39
C GLU A 323 3.59 -20.64 11.03
N LYS A 324 4.89 -20.35 11.08
CA LYS A 324 5.44 -19.06 11.54
C LYS A 324 5.78 -18.10 10.38
N VAL A 325 5.65 -18.55 9.14
CA VAL A 325 6.04 -17.78 7.96
C VAL A 325 4.79 -17.19 7.30
N VAL A 326 4.81 -15.87 7.13
CA VAL A 326 3.76 -15.05 6.51
C VAL A 326 4.25 -14.53 5.18
N MET A 327 3.47 -14.76 4.14
CA MET A 327 3.75 -14.26 2.80
C MET A 327 2.77 -13.14 2.45
N ILE A 328 3.28 -11.99 2.02
CA ILE A 328 2.49 -10.83 1.60
C ILE A 328 2.78 -10.53 0.13
N PHE A 329 1.73 -10.54 -0.69
CA PHE A 329 1.80 -10.22 -2.12
C PHE A 329 1.20 -8.84 -2.42
N GLY A 330 2.04 -7.87 -2.78
CA GLY A 330 1.65 -6.49 -3.10
C GLY A 330 1.35 -6.22 -4.58
N GLY A 331 1.45 -7.21 -5.47
CA GLY A 331 1.29 -7.05 -6.93
C GLY A 331 -0.04 -6.44 -7.40
N ASP A 332 -0.04 -5.82 -8.59
CA ASP A 332 -1.20 -5.14 -9.22
C ASP A 332 -2.18 -6.10 -9.92
N GLY A 333 -1.89 -7.39 -9.95
CA GLY A 333 -2.71 -8.42 -10.59
C GLY A 333 -2.96 -9.59 -9.65
N PRO A 334 -3.79 -10.56 -10.09
CA PRO A 334 -3.87 -11.86 -9.42
C PRO A 334 -2.47 -12.36 -9.15
N VAL A 335 -2.25 -12.94 -7.97
CA VAL A 335 -1.00 -13.68 -7.74
C VAL A 335 -0.94 -14.77 -8.79
N ALA A 336 0.07 -14.71 -9.67
CA ALA A 336 0.24 -15.71 -10.71
C ALA A 336 0.38 -17.08 -10.04
N SER A 337 -0.25 -18.11 -10.61
CA SER A 337 -0.22 -19.45 -10.02
C SER A 337 1.20 -19.89 -9.75
N GLU A 338 2.10 -19.74 -10.72
CA GLU A 338 3.53 -20.06 -10.59
C GLU A 338 4.20 -19.35 -9.42
N THR A 339 3.97 -18.05 -9.26
CA THR A 339 4.49 -17.30 -8.11
C THR A 339 3.90 -17.80 -6.80
N PHE A 340 2.62 -18.17 -6.75
CA PHE A 340 2.02 -18.72 -5.54
C PHE A 340 2.59 -20.11 -5.22
N GLU A 341 2.73 -20.99 -6.22
CA GLU A 341 3.24 -22.35 -6.08
C GLU A 341 4.64 -22.38 -5.46
N ASP A 342 5.52 -21.45 -5.84
CA ASP A 342 6.90 -21.37 -5.31
C ASP A 342 6.97 -21.05 -3.81
N HIS A 343 5.90 -20.49 -3.25
CA HIS A 343 5.81 -20.09 -1.83
C HIS A 343 4.94 -21.01 -0.98
N ILE A 344 4.16 -21.91 -1.60
CA ILE A 344 3.31 -22.88 -0.88
C ILE A 344 4.10 -23.71 0.14
N GLY A 345 5.30 -24.14 -0.24
CA GLY A 345 6.17 -24.93 0.64
C GLY A 345 6.90 -24.11 1.72
N LEU A 346 6.83 -22.78 1.64
CA LEU A 346 7.57 -21.85 2.51
C LEU A 346 6.69 -21.24 3.60
N ALA A 347 5.44 -20.88 3.28
CA ALA A 347 4.59 -20.13 4.16
C ALA A 347 3.30 -20.86 4.56
N GLY A 348 2.84 -20.60 5.78
CA GLY A 348 1.56 -21.09 6.31
C GLY A 348 0.43 -20.07 6.16
N PHE A 349 0.79 -18.78 6.02
CA PHE A 349 -0.17 -17.69 5.86
C PHE A 349 0.14 -16.89 4.59
N PHE A 350 -0.91 -16.61 3.81
CA PHE A 350 -0.79 -15.88 2.55
C PHE A 350 -1.74 -14.68 2.58
N PHE A 351 -1.21 -13.51 2.24
CA PHE A 351 -1.95 -12.28 2.08
C PHE A 351 -1.78 -11.77 0.65
N ALA A 352 -2.86 -11.31 0.03
CA ALA A 352 -2.81 -10.73 -1.31
C ALA A 352 -3.72 -9.51 -1.44
N ARG A 353 -3.23 -8.49 -2.15
CA ARG A 353 -3.97 -7.24 -2.38
C ARG A 353 -5.13 -7.42 -3.37
N GLU A 354 -4.85 -8.06 -4.49
CA GLU A 354 -5.80 -8.26 -5.60
C GLU A 354 -6.22 -9.73 -5.65
N ILE A 355 -7.25 -10.07 -4.88
CA ILE A 355 -7.88 -11.40 -4.90
C ILE A 355 -9.00 -11.37 -5.92
N VAL A 356 -8.89 -12.20 -6.95
CA VAL A 356 -9.76 -12.26 -8.13
C VAL A 356 -10.43 -13.61 -8.27
#